data_AF-A8MBA7-F1
#
_entry.id   AF-A8MBA7-F1
#
_cell.length_a   1.000
_cell.length_b   1.000
_cell.length_c   1.000
_cell.angle_alpha   90.00
_cell.angle_beta   90.00
_cell.angle_gamma   90.00
#
_symmetry.space_group_name_H-M   'P 1'
#
loop_
_entity.id
_entity.type
_entity.pdbx_description
1 polymer ?
#
loop_
_entity_poly.entity_id
_entity_poly.type
_entity_poly.pdbx_seq_one_letter_code
_entity_poly.pdbx_strand_id
1 'polypeptide(L)' 'MRRGLRLDSINARKIRGPDGFFTVAMGIEVFRLIEDKVRELGLISEVLGDVVLVKAKSWSSISRLLQYARSRGINVIED' A
#
# COMPACT_ATOMS: atom_id res chain seq x y z
N MET A 1 18.80 12.52 0.52
CA MET A 1 17.68 12.77 -0.42
C MET A 1 16.46 12.05 0.10
N ARG A 2 15.39 12.76 0.50
CA ARG A 2 14.10 12.10 0.81
C ARG A 2 13.50 11.65 -0.51
N ARG A 3 13.31 10.34 -0.73
CA ARG A 3 12.52 9.85 -1.86
C ARG A 3 11.09 10.31 -1.63
N GLY A 4 10.57 11.17 -2.51
CA GLY A 4 9.18 11.57 -2.48
C GLY A 4 8.27 10.38 -2.78
N LEU A 5 7.00 10.48 -2.38
CA LEU A 5 5.97 9.50 -2.71
C LEU A 5 5.89 9.33 -4.24
N ARG A 6 6.01 8.09 -4.73
CA ARG A 6 5.85 7.78 -6.16
C ARG A 6 4.46 7.22 -6.43
N LEU A 7 3.64 7.98 -7.17
CA LEU A 7 2.24 7.66 -7.43
C LEU A 7 2.04 6.44 -8.35
N ASP A 8 3.04 6.12 -9.17
CA ASP A 8 3.09 4.97 -10.08
C ASP A 8 3.56 3.67 -9.39
N SER A 9 3.65 3.66 -8.06
CA SER A 9 4.15 2.53 -7.28
C SER A 9 3.49 2.43 -5.92
N ILE A 10 3.67 1.29 -5.26
CA ILE A 10 3.35 1.15 -3.83
C ILE A 10 4.58 1.53 -3.02
N ASN A 11 4.42 2.55 -2.18
CA ASN A 11 5.43 3.02 -1.25
C ASN A 11 5.14 2.35 0.08
N ALA A 12 6.01 1.43 0.49
CA ALA A 12 5.84 0.64 1.69
C ALA A 12 7.03 0.84 2.62
N ARG A 13 6.74 0.89 3.92
CA ARG A 13 7.77 0.90 4.95
C ARG A 13 7.32 0.01 6.08
N LYS A 14 8.21 -0.84 6.58
CA LYS A 14 7.91 -1.75 7.69
C LYS A 14 7.98 -1.03 9.03
N ILE A 15 7.14 -0.01 9.20
CA ILE A 15 7.01 0.76 10.42
C ILE A 15 5.53 0.83 10.78
N ARG A 16 5.23 0.55 12.04
CA ARG A 16 3.89 0.72 12.58
C ARG A 16 3.70 2.19 12.99
N GLY A 17 2.64 2.80 12.49
CA GLY A 17 2.26 4.16 12.82
C GLY A 17 1.77 4.29 14.28
N PRO A 18 1.61 5.53 14.77
CA PRO A 18 1.10 5.81 16.12
C PRO A 18 -0.36 5.36 16.30
N ASP A 19 -1.10 5.19 15.21
CA ASP A 19 -2.46 4.63 15.16
C ASP A 19 -2.48 3.10 15.33
N GLY A 20 -1.32 2.44 15.40
CA GLY A 20 -1.18 1.00 15.55
C GLY A 20 -1.24 0.22 14.24
N PHE A 21 -1.29 0.90 13.09
CA PHE A 21 -1.37 0.25 11.77
C PHE A 21 -0.04 0.31 11.02
N PHE A 22 0.22 -0.71 10.21
CA PHE A 22 1.15 -0.59 9.09
C PHE A 22 0.41 0.06 7.94
N THR A 23 1.03 1.06 7.33
CA THR A 23 0.43 1.84 6.25
C THR A 23 1.33 1.78 5.02
N VAL A 24 0.72 1.56 3.86
CA VAL A 24 1.35 1.75 2.55
C VAL A 24 0.60 2.81 1.77
N ALA A 25 1.30 3.54 0.92
CA ALA A 25 0.74 4.63 0.14
C ALA A 25 0.99 4.41 -1.35
N MET A 26 -0.02 4.65 -2.17
CA MET A 26 0.06 4.50 -3.63
C MET A 26 -0.83 5.52 -4.32
N GLY A 27 -0.63 5.75 -5.61
CA GLY A 27 -1.56 6.55 -6.40
C GLY A 27 -2.92 5.86 -6.57
N ILE A 28 -3.98 6.63 -6.78
CA ILE A 28 -5.34 6.09 -6.98
C ILE A 28 -5.43 5.12 -8.17
N GLU A 29 -4.67 5.37 -9.23
CA GLU A 29 -4.64 4.45 -10.38
C GLU A 29 -3.97 3.11 -10.03
N VAL A 30 -2.91 3.12 -9.23
CA VAL A 30 -2.28 1.87 -8.73
C VAL A 30 -3.22 1.13 -7.79
N PHE A 31 -3.93 1.85 -6.93
CA PHE A 31 -4.90 1.26 -6.01
C PHE A 31 -6.02 0.52 -6.77
N ARG A 32 -6.58 1.12 -7.83
CA ARG A 32 -7.63 0.50 -8.65
C ARG A 32 -7.21 -0.85 -9.25
N LEU A 33 -5.91 -1.04 -9.53
CA LEU A 33 -5.39 -2.30 -10.07
C LEU A 33 -5.35 -3.45 -9.05
N ILE A 34 -5.44 -3.14 -7.75
CA ILE A 34 -5.33 -4.12 -6.65
C ILE A 34 -6.44 -3.98 -5.60
N GLU A 35 -7.46 -3.16 -5.88
CA GLU A 35 -8.56 -2.86 -4.95
C GLU A 35 -9.31 -4.14 -4.56
N ASP A 36 -9.49 -5.05 -5.52
CA ASP A 36 -10.03 -6.38 -5.31
C ASP A 36 -9.28 -7.12 -4.21
N LYS A 37 -7.94 -7.11 -4.27
CA LYS A 37 -7.09 -7.78 -3.28
C LYS A 37 -7.10 -7.08 -1.93
N VAL A 38 -7.15 -5.75 -1.91
CA VAL A 38 -7.30 -4.98 -0.67
C VAL A 38 -8.58 -5.38 0.06
N ARG A 39 -9.70 -5.49 -0.67
CA ARG A 39 -11.00 -5.92 -0.13
C ARG A 39 -10.97 -7.40 0.31
N GLU A 40 -10.40 -8.28 -0.51
CA GLU A 40 -10.25 -9.72 -0.20
C GLU A 40 -9.46 -9.93 1.10
N LEU A 41 -8.39 -9.15 1.31
CA LEU A 41 -7.56 -9.22 2.51
C LEU A 41 -8.15 -8.48 3.72
N GLY A 42 -9.31 -7.83 3.57
CA GLY A 42 -9.97 -7.06 4.63
C GLY A 42 -9.16 -5.87 5.12
N LEU A 43 -8.37 -5.24 4.24
CA LEU A 43 -7.54 -4.10 4.59
C LEU A 43 -8.35 -2.80 4.54
N ILE A 44 -7.99 -1.86 5.39
CA ILE A 44 -8.63 -0.54 5.42
C ILE A 44 -7.98 0.31 4.33
N SER A 45 -8.78 1.02 3.54
CA SER A 45 -8.29 1.99 2.56
C SER A 45 -8.88 3.37 2.81
N GLU A 46 -8.05 4.40 2.68
CA GLU A 46 -8.43 5.81 2.81
C GLU A 46 -7.93 6.58 1.59
N VAL A 47 -8.86 7.21 0.87
CA VAL A 47 -8.56 8.03 -0.31
C VAL A 47 -8.30 9.47 0.12
N LEU A 48 -7.15 10.02 -0.26
CA LEU A 48 -6.68 11.37 0.05
C LEU A 48 -6.26 12.06 -1.25
N GLY A 49 -7.24 12.54 -2.02
CA GLY A 49 -7.00 13.07 -3.38
C GLY A 49 -6.49 11.98 -4.32
N ASP A 50 -5.33 12.19 -4.92
CA ASP A 50 -4.70 11.24 -5.86
C ASP A 50 -3.93 10.11 -5.17
N VAL A 51 -3.90 10.09 -3.83
CA VAL A 51 -3.19 9.09 -3.03
C VAL A 51 -4.20 8.22 -2.27
N VAL A 52 -3.91 6.94 -2.18
CA VAL A 52 -4.64 6.00 -1.34
C VAL A 52 -3.69 5.42 -0.30
N LEU A 53 -4.11 5.49 0.96
CA LEU A 53 -3.46 4.80 2.06
C LEU A 53 -4.15 3.46 2.29
N VAL A 54 -3.38 2.38 2.35
CA VAL A 54 -3.88 1.06 2.74
C VAL A 54 -3.25 0.66 4.07
N LYS A 55 -4.09 0.30 5.04
CA LYS A 55 -3.72 0.08 6.44
C LYS A 55 -4.06 -1.33 6.90
N ALA A 56 -3.18 -1.91 7.72
CA ALA A 56 -3.42 -3.19 8.37
C ALA A 56 -2.75 -3.28 9.75
N LYS A 57 -3.37 -3.97 10.72
CA LYS A 57 -2.76 -4.18 12.04
C LYS A 57 -1.54 -5.11 12.00
N SER A 58 -1.46 -5.99 11.00
CA SER A 58 -0.36 -6.95 10.81
C SER A 58 0.43 -6.63 9.54
N TRP A 59 1.76 -6.66 9.65
CA TRP A 59 2.65 -6.58 8.50
C TRP A 59 2.45 -7.75 7.54
N SER A 60 2.06 -8.93 8.03
CA SER A 60 1.84 -10.09 7.16
C SER A 60 0.75 -9.84 6.11
N SER A 61 -0.30 -9.10 6.47
CA SER A 61 -1.36 -8.73 5.53
C SER A 61 -0.88 -7.73 4.47
N ILE A 62 -0.07 -6.75 4.87
CA ILE A 62 0.60 -5.84 3.93
C ILE A 62 1.53 -6.63 3.00
N SER A 63 2.36 -7.52 3.55
CA SER A 63 3.29 -8.35 2.78
C SER A 63 2.57 -9.17 1.69
N ARG A 64 1.40 -9.75 2.00
CA ARG A 64 0.57 -10.44 0.99
C ARG A 64 0.07 -9.52 -0.11
N LEU A 65 -0.35 -8.31 0.23
CA LEU A 65 -0.73 -7.29 -0.75
C LEU A 65 0.47 -6.92 -1.65
N LEU A 66 1.65 -6.70 -1.07
CA LEU A 66 2.87 -6.34 -1.81
C LEU A 66 3.32 -7.47 -2.74
N GLN A 67 3.22 -8.73 -2.30
CA GLN A 67 3.52 -9.90 -3.14
C GLN A 67 2.54 -10.00 -4.32
N TYR A 68 1.25 -9.76 -4.08
CA TYR A 68 0.26 -9.70 -5.16
C TYR A 68 0.53 -8.55 -6.13
N ALA A 69 0.82 -7.36 -5.63
CA ALA A 69 1.16 -6.21 -6.49
C ALA A 69 2.36 -6.52 -7.39
N ARG A 70 3.42 -7.13 -6.84
CA ARG A 70 4.58 -7.58 -7.62
C ARG A 70 4.23 -8.60 -8.70
N SER A 71 3.34 -9.56 -8.42
CA SER A 71 2.92 -10.54 -9.42
C SER A 71 2.06 -9.92 -10.54
N ARG A 72 1.48 -8.74 -10.31
CA ARG A 72 0.77 -7.91 -11.30
C ARG A 72 1.69 -6.94 -12.04
N GLY A 73 3.00 -6.96 -11.79
CA GLY A 73 3.97 -6.06 -12.41
C GLY A 73 3.98 -4.64 -11.82
N ILE A 74 3.32 -4.41 -10.69
CA ILE A 74 3.31 -3.11 -10.02
C ILE A 74 4.62 -2.94 -9.24
N ASN A 75 5.27 -1.80 -9.44
CA ASN A 75 6.49 -1.48 -8.73
C ASN A 75 6.21 -1.26 -7.24
N VAL A 76 7.06 -1.82 -6.38
CA VAL A 76 6.99 -1.67 -4.93
C VAL A 76 8.31 -1.11 -4.44
N ILE A 77 8.24 0.04 -3.78
CA ILE A 77 9.39 0.70 -3.16
C ILE A 77 9.31 0.41 -1.67
N GLU A 78 10.27 -0.37 -1.17
CA GLU A 78 10.44 -0.62 0.26
C GLU A 78 11.66 0.17 0.79
N ASP A 79 11.45 0.90 1.88
CA ASP A 79 12.49 1.61 2.65
C ASP A 79 12.85 0.88 3.96
#